data_AF-A0A9X5JPL3-F1
#
_entry.id   AF-A0A9X5JPL3-F1
#
_cell.length_a   1.000
_cell.length_b   1.000
_cell.length_c   1.000
_cell.angle_alpha   90.00
_cell.angle_beta   90.00
_cell.angle_gamma   90.00
#
_symmetry.space_group_name_H-M   'P 1'
#
loop_
_entity.id
_entity.type
_entity.pdbx_description
1 polymer ?
#
loop_
_entity_poly.entity_id
_entity_poly.type
_entity_poly.pdbx_seq_one_letter_code
_entity_poly.pdbx_strand_id
1 'polypeptide(L)' 'MTHPDPIDAASELELQMIELALAYRPRVTAMFTGKCLWCDEPVDKGHYCDTECRSDHEKELRAIKHRRANEN' A
#
# COMPACT_ATOMS: atom_id res chain seq x y z
N MET A 1 34.46 -20.92 -16.26
CA MET A 1 33.08 -20.45 -16.53
C MET A 1 32.22 -21.00 -15.41
N THR A 2 31.72 -20.13 -14.53
CA THR A 2 30.78 -20.55 -13.48
C THR A 2 29.42 -20.66 -14.14
N HIS A 3 28.89 -21.87 -14.21
CA HIS A 3 27.56 -22.11 -14.77
C HIS A 3 26.55 -21.75 -13.68
N PRO A 4 25.50 -20.96 -13.97
CA PRO A 4 24.48 -20.65 -12.98
C PRO A 4 23.84 -21.94 -12.51
N ASP A 5 23.92 -22.17 -11.20
CA ASP A 5 23.26 -23.31 -10.59
C ASP A 5 21.79 -22.95 -10.26
N PRO A 6 20.97 -23.92 -9.81
CA PRO A 6 19.59 -23.64 -9.43
C PRO A 6 19.43 -22.60 -8.31
N ILE A 7 20.46 -22.38 -7.49
CA ILE A 7 20.46 -21.40 -6.39
C ILE A 7 20.67 -19.99 -6.95
N ASP A 8 21.58 -19.83 -7.91
CA ASP A 8 21.80 -18.58 -8.61
C ASP A 8 20.52 -18.14 -9.34
N ALA A 9 19.88 -19.06 -10.06
CA ALA A 9 18.62 -18.77 -10.78
C ALA A 9 17.46 -18.40 -9.84
N ALA A 10 17.35 -19.04 -8.68
CA ALA A 10 16.35 -18.70 -7.67
C ALA A 10 16.59 -17.29 -7.11
N SER A 11 17.85 -16.95 -6.82
CA SER A 11 18.24 -15.65 -6.30
C SER A 11 17.95 -14.53 -7.30
N GLU A 12 18.26 -14.74 -8.59
CA GLU A 12 17.93 -13.80 -9.65
C GLU A 12 16.42 -13.57 -9.79
N LEU A 13 15.62 -14.64 -9.69
CA LEU A 13 14.17 -14.54 -9.76
C LEU A 13 13.60 -13.73 -8.57
N GLU A 14 14.10 -13.96 -7.36
CA GLU A 14 13.69 -13.17 -6.19
C GLU A 14 14.03 -11.68 -6.36
N LEU A 15 15.22 -11.36 -6.84
CA LEU A 15 15.64 -9.98 -7.11
C LEU A 15 14.72 -9.33 -8.15
N GLN A 16 14.43 -10.02 -9.26
CA GLN A 16 13.49 -9.54 -10.27
C GLN A 16 12.10 -9.27 -9.70
N MET A 17 11.59 -10.17 -8.84
CA MET A 17 10.29 -9.98 -8.18
C MET A 17 10.28 -8.74 -7.25
N ILE A 18 11.37 -8.52 -6.52
CA ILE A 18 11.53 -7.34 -5.65
C ILE A 18 11.58 -6.06 -6.48
N GLU A 19 12.36 -6.03 -7.55
CA GLU A 19 12.48 -4.88 -8.44
C GLU A 19 11.13 -4.50 -9.05
N LEU A 20 10.37 -5.49 -9.52
CA LEU A 20 9.02 -5.29 -10.04
C LEU A 20 8.09 -4.75 -8.94
N ALA A 21 8.11 -5.32 -7.74
CA ALA A 21 7.29 -4.86 -6.63
C ALA A 21 7.60 -3.40 -6.24
N LEU A 22 8.87 -2.99 -6.28
CA LEU A 22 9.29 -1.62 -6.02
C LEU A 22 8.88 -0.66 -7.14
N ALA A 23 9.04 -1.07 -8.41
CA ALA A 23 8.69 -0.25 -9.57
C ALA A 23 7.18 0.02 -9.65
N TYR A 24 6.35 -1.00 -9.38
CA TYR A 24 4.90 -0.91 -9.45
C TYR A 24 4.23 -0.54 -8.13
N ARG A 25 5.00 -0.29 -7.06
CA ARG A 25 4.43 0.16 -5.79
C ARG A 25 3.68 1.47 -6.01
N PRO A 26 2.36 1.53 -5.72
CA PRO A 26 1.59 2.76 -5.88
C PRO A 26 2.18 3.84 -4.97
N ARG A 27 2.62 4.94 -5.58
CA ARG A 27 3.07 6.11 -4.82
C ARG A 27 1.84 6.76 -4.20
N VAL A 28 1.83 6.88 -2.87
CA VAL A 28 0.75 7.58 -2.16
C VAL A 28 0.93 9.07 -2.40
N THR A 29 0.29 9.60 -3.43
CA THR A 29 0.21 11.05 -3.71
C THR A 29 -1.08 11.63 -3.13
N ALA A 30 -1.44 11.25 -1.91
CA ALA A 30 -2.60 11.82 -1.25
C ALA A 30 -2.29 13.30 -0.94
N MET A 31 -2.85 14.21 -1.75
CA MET A 31 -2.76 15.64 -1.50
C MET A 31 -3.35 15.93 -0.11
N PHE A 32 -2.65 16.76 0.65
CA PHE A 32 -3.15 17.21 1.94
C PHE A 32 -4.36 18.12 1.72
N THR A 33 -5.52 17.71 2.22
CA THR A 33 -6.79 18.42 2.06
C THR A 33 -7.10 19.39 3.19
N GLY A 34 -6.31 19.39 4.27
CA GLY A 34 -6.59 20.15 5.50
C GLY A 34 -7.74 19.59 6.33
N LYS A 35 -8.29 18.42 5.97
CA LYS A 35 -9.37 17.74 6.69
C LYS A 35 -9.06 16.26 6.88
N CYS A 36 -9.54 15.70 7.99
CA CYS A 36 -9.43 14.28 8.29
C CYS A 36 -10.16 13.46 7.24
N LEU A 37 -9.53 12.43 6.69
CA LEU A 37 -10.14 11.56 5.66
C LEU A 37 -11.29 10.68 6.18
N TRP A 38 -11.51 10.63 7.49
CA TRP A 38 -12.55 9.82 8.13
C TRP A 38 -13.72 10.66 8.65
N CYS A 39 -13.45 11.62 9.52
CA CYS A 39 -14.47 12.41 10.21
C CYS A 39 -14.66 13.84 9.65
N ASP A 40 -13.90 14.22 8.62
CA ASP A 40 -13.91 15.56 8.00
C ASP A 40 -13.52 16.74 8.93
N GLU A 41 -13.03 16.47 10.15
CA GLU A 41 -12.53 17.50 11.06
C GLU A 41 -11.29 18.20 10.50
N PRO A 42 -11.09 19.50 10.78
CA PRO A 42 -9.92 20.22 10.34
C PRO A 42 -8.65 19.63 10.97
N VAL A 43 -7.61 19.46 10.16
CA VAL A 43 -6.29 18.97 10.60
C VAL A 43 -5.20 19.90 10.13
N ASP A 44 -4.29 20.23 11.04
CA ASP A 44 -3.14 21.10 10.75
C ASP A 44 -2.01 20.35 10.04
N LYS A 45 -1.95 19.02 10.19
CA LYS A 45 -0.90 18.18 9.60
C LYS A 45 -1.39 16.74 9.38
N GLY A 46 -0.94 16.13 8.28
CA GLY A 46 -1.24 14.73 7.96
C GLY A 46 -2.64 14.53 7.40
N HIS A 47 -3.15 13.30 7.39
CA HIS A 47 -4.43 13.00 6.74
C HIS A 47 -5.54 12.62 7.73
N TYR A 48 -5.24 12.55 9.02
CA TYR A 48 -6.16 12.12 10.08
C TYR A 48 -5.95 12.97 11.33
N CYS A 49 -7.02 13.23 12.08
CA CYS A 49 -6.94 13.98 13.34
C CYS A 49 -6.28 13.17 14.46
N ASP A 50 -6.45 11.85 14.45
CA ASP A 50 -5.84 10.94 15.42
C ASP A 50 -5.54 9.55 14.81
N THR A 51 -5.03 8.66 15.66
CA THR A 51 -4.72 7.27 15.30
C THR A 51 -5.95 6.40 15.11
N GLU A 52 -7.06 6.73 15.77
CA GLU A 52 -8.30 5.97 15.72
C GLU A 52 -9.01 6.18 14.39
N CYS A 53 -9.18 7.43 13.96
CA CYS A 53 -9.72 7.80 12.65
C CYS A 53 -8.93 7.16 11.50
N ARG A 54 -7.59 7.10 11.64
CA ARG A 54 -6.77 6.37 10.67
C ARG A 54 -7.11 4.89 10.64
N SER A 55 -7.16 4.25 11.82
CA SER A 55 -7.39 2.81 11.93
C SER A 55 -8.77 2.42 11.43
N ASP A 56 -9.80 3.23 11.72
CA ASP A 56 -11.17 2.97 11.30
C ASP A 56 -11.34 3.16 9.79
N HIS A 57 -10.74 4.21 9.22
CA HIS A 57 -10.74 4.37 7.77
C HIS A 57 -10.00 3.21 7.07
N GLU A 58 -8.87 2.75 7.61
CA GLU A 58 -8.15 1.58 7.06
C GLU A 58 -9.01 0.29 7.12
N LYS A 59 -9.79 0.08 8.18
CA LYS A 59 -10.74 -1.05 8.30
C LYS A 59 -11.85 -0.96 7.24
N GLU A 60 -12.45 0.22 7.06
CA GLU A 60 -13.52 0.41 6.08
C GLU A 60 -12.99 0.20 4.65
N LEU A 61 -11.84 0.77 4.31
CA LEU A 61 -11.20 0.56 3.00
C LEU A 61 -10.90 -0.92 2.73
N ARG A 62 -10.43 -1.65 3.75
CA ARG A 62 -10.23 -3.09 3.66
C ARG A 62 -11.56 -3.81 3.42
N ALA A 63 -12.61 -3.49 4.16
CA ALA A 63 -13.94 -4.06 3.97
C ALA A 63 -14.52 -3.78 2.57
N ILE A 64 -14.40 -2.55 2.06
CA ILE A 64 -14.77 -2.18 0.68
C ILE A 64 -14.02 -3.03 -0.33
N LYS A 65 -12.70 -3.19 -0.16
CA LYS A 65 -11.88 -3.99 -1.07
C LYS A 65 -12.31 -5.46 -1.09
N HIS A 66 -12.62 -6.04 0.07
CA HIS A 66 -13.12 -7.43 0.14
C HIS A 66 -14.50 -7.58 -0.47
N ARG A 67 -15.41 -6.61 -0.27
CA ARG A 67 -16.73 -6.61 -0.93
C ARG A 67 -16.59 -6.59 -2.45
N ARG A 68 -15.79 -5.67 -2.99
CA ARG A 68 -15.52 -5.55 -4.44
C ARG A 68 -14.88 -6.81 -5.04
N ALA A 69 -14.03 -7.50 -4.28
CA ALA A 69 -13.41 -8.74 -4.74
C ALA A 69 -14.39 -9.93 -4.78
N ASN A 70 -15.43 -9.93 -3.94
CA ASN A 70 -16.43 -10.99 -3.89
C ASN A 70 -17.59 -10.77 -4.88
N GLU A 71 -17.69 -9.59 -5.49
CA GLU A 71 -18.71 -9.23 -6.50
C GLU A 71 -18.26 -9.49 -7.94
N ASN A 72 -16.98 -9.85 -8.15
CA ASN A 72 -16.37 -10.24 -9.44
C ASN A 72 -16.16 -11.75 -9.53
#